data_AF-A0A9D5BEF6-F1
#
_entry.id   AF-A0A9D5BEF6-F1
#
_cell.length_a   1.000
_cell.length_b   1.000
_cell.length_c   1.000
_cell.angle_alpha   90.00
_cell.angle_beta   90.00
_cell.angle_gamma   90.00
#
_symmetry.space_group_name_H-M   'P 1'
#
loop_
_entity.id
_entity.type
_entity.pdbx_description
1 polymer ?
#
loop_
_entity_poly.entity_id
_entity_poly.type
_entity_poly.pdbx_seq_one_letter_code
_entity_poly.pdbx_strand_id
1 'polypeptide(L)'
;MRMQSCGSQMWDAAFAIQAILACNVSEEYGPMLRKAHDFLKALQVVENPSGEFKEMYRHICKGSWTFSMHDQGWQVSDSTAEGLKATLLLFKMPSALVGEKLETKRFNDAVNVILSLQSSNGGFPAWEPQNAYNWLEKFNPTEFFEDTLIEREYFECTGSAMQALAVFTKLHPNHRTKEIQHCLAKAIHYIENTQNPDGSWYSILYSH
;
A
#
# COMPACT_ATOMS: atom_id res chain seq x y z
N MET A 1 -23.61 3.57 20.56
CA MET A 1 -22.70 4.38 19.71
C MET A 1 -21.28 4.12 20.16
N ARG A 2 -20.33 3.92 19.25
CA ARG A 2 -18.89 3.77 19.55
C ARG A 2 -18.11 4.71 18.64
N MET A 3 -17.02 5.28 19.14
CA MET A 3 -16.13 6.15 18.37
C MET A 3 -15.10 5.29 17.63
N GLN A 4 -14.86 5.61 16.36
CA GLN A 4 -13.82 4.98 15.54
C GLN A 4 -12.65 5.95 15.39
N SER A 5 -11.41 5.45 15.47
CA SER A 5 -10.21 6.28 15.23
C SER A 5 -10.13 6.71 13.76
N CYS A 6 -10.35 5.76 12.85
CA CYS A 6 -10.56 5.98 11.42
C CYS A 6 -11.49 4.88 10.87
N GLY A 7 -12.06 5.10 9.67
CA GLY A 7 -12.70 4.02 8.93
C GLY A 7 -11.66 3.19 8.16
N SER A 8 -12.05 2.01 7.66
CA SER A 8 -11.21 1.09 6.88
C SER A 8 -11.69 0.95 5.43
N GLN A 9 -12.39 1.96 4.89
CA GLN A 9 -13.19 1.81 3.67
C GLN A 9 -12.37 1.42 2.45
N MET A 10 -11.22 2.07 2.23
CA MET A 10 -10.31 1.74 1.13
C MET A 10 -9.75 0.33 1.30
N TRP A 11 -9.26 0.03 2.50
CA TRP A 11 -8.65 -1.26 2.84
C TRP A 11 -9.61 -2.42 2.61
N ASP A 12 -10.81 -2.34 3.18
CA ASP A 12 -11.84 -3.37 3.07
C ASP A 12 -12.29 -3.56 1.61
N ALA A 13 -12.47 -2.47 0.87
CA ALA A 13 -12.85 -2.53 -0.54
C ALA A 13 -11.77 -3.21 -1.39
N ALA A 14 -10.49 -2.87 -1.18
CA ALA A 14 -9.39 -3.48 -1.91
C ALA A 14 -9.29 -5.00 -1.66
N PHE A 15 -9.39 -5.44 -0.40
CA PHE A 15 -9.37 -6.86 -0.07
C PHE A 15 -10.62 -7.61 -0.58
N ALA A 16 -11.81 -7.02 -0.48
CA ALA A 16 -13.04 -7.64 -0.97
C ALA A 16 -12.98 -7.87 -2.49
N ILE A 17 -12.48 -6.88 -3.26
CA ILE A 17 -12.28 -7.03 -4.70
C ILE A 17 -11.31 -8.18 -4.98
N GLN A 18 -10.15 -8.20 -4.31
CA GLN A 18 -9.14 -9.25 -4.50
C GLN A 18 -9.68 -10.64 -4.19
N ALA A 19 -10.45 -10.79 -3.10
CA ALA A 19 -11.08 -12.05 -2.71
C ALA A 19 -12.07 -12.54 -3.78
N ILE A 20 -12.95 -11.67 -4.28
CA ILE A 20 -13.94 -12.01 -5.31
C ILE A 20 -13.26 -12.45 -6.62
N LEU A 21 -12.19 -11.75 -7.00
CA LEU A 21 -11.41 -12.12 -8.19
C LEU A 21 -10.66 -13.44 -7.97
N ALA A 22 -10.10 -13.69 -6.78
CA ALA A 22 -9.42 -14.94 -6.45
C ALA A 22 -10.37 -16.15 -6.44
N CYS A 23 -11.63 -15.95 -6.04
CA CYS A 23 -12.67 -16.98 -6.06
C CYS A 23 -13.26 -17.25 -7.46
N ASN A 24 -12.85 -16.50 -8.50
CA ASN A 24 -13.37 -16.62 -9.87
C ASN A 24 -14.90 -16.42 -10.01
N VAL A 25 -15.51 -15.62 -9.12
CA VAL A 25 -16.96 -15.32 -9.15
C VAL A 25 -17.26 -13.94 -9.72
N SER A 26 -16.33 -13.34 -10.47
CA SER A 26 -16.43 -11.96 -10.95
C SER A 26 -17.66 -11.65 -11.81
N GLU A 27 -18.12 -12.62 -12.60
CA GLU A 27 -19.31 -12.47 -13.45
C GLU A 27 -20.60 -12.29 -12.63
N GLU A 28 -20.68 -12.95 -11.46
CA GLU A 28 -21.83 -12.83 -10.55
C GLU A 28 -21.87 -11.45 -9.87
N TYR A 29 -20.70 -10.84 -9.69
CA TYR A 29 -20.54 -9.58 -8.95
C TYR A 29 -20.24 -8.38 -9.83
N GLY A 30 -20.41 -8.47 -11.16
CA GLY A 30 -20.08 -7.42 -12.12
C GLY A 30 -20.54 -5.99 -11.73
N PRO A 31 -21.84 -5.77 -11.44
CA PRO A 31 -22.33 -4.45 -11.02
C PRO A 31 -21.69 -3.93 -9.73
N MET A 32 -21.36 -4.82 -8.80
CA MET A 32 -20.66 -4.46 -7.56
C MET A 32 -19.19 -4.11 -7.85
N LEU A 33 -18.49 -4.94 -8.62
CA LEU A 33 -17.10 -4.71 -9.02
C LEU A 33 -16.92 -3.39 -9.77
N ARG A 34 -17.89 -3.02 -10.62
CA ARG A 34 -17.92 -1.70 -11.28
C ARG A 34 -17.98 -0.57 -10.25
N LYS A 35 -18.90 -0.64 -9.28
CA LYS A 35 -19.00 0.38 -8.22
C LYS A 35 -17.74 0.42 -7.36
N ALA A 36 -17.17 -0.74 -7.02
CA ALA A 36 -15.94 -0.83 -6.25
C ALA A 36 -14.74 -0.25 -7.03
N HIS A 37 -14.71 -0.46 -8.34
CA HIS A 37 -13.71 0.17 -9.21
C HIS A 37 -13.86 1.69 -9.23
N ASP A 38 -15.07 2.21 -9.44
CA ASP A 38 -15.34 3.66 -9.40
C ASP A 38 -14.99 4.26 -8.04
N PHE A 39 -15.27 3.53 -6.96
CA PHE A 39 -14.89 3.90 -5.61
C PHE A 39 -13.36 3.99 -5.44
N LEU A 40 -12.60 2.96 -5.82
CA LEU A 40 -11.12 3.02 -5.76
C LEU A 40 -10.54 4.14 -6.63
N LYS A 41 -11.14 4.42 -7.80
CA LYS A 41 -10.74 5.55 -8.65
C LYS A 41 -10.98 6.89 -7.97
N ALA A 42 -12.06 7.05 -7.23
CA ALA A 42 -12.35 8.28 -6.49
C ALA A 42 -11.46 8.44 -5.25
N LEU A 43 -11.00 7.34 -4.66
CA LEU A 43 -10.20 7.35 -3.44
C LEU A 43 -8.72 7.65 -3.62
N GLN A 44 -8.15 7.45 -4.82
CA GLN A 44 -6.73 7.70 -5.01
C GLN A 44 -6.43 9.19 -4.86
N VAL A 45 -5.39 9.50 -4.12
CA VAL A 45 -4.90 10.86 -3.94
C VAL A 45 -4.27 11.35 -5.24
N VAL A 46 -4.78 12.43 -5.82
CA VAL A 46 -4.34 12.94 -7.14
C VAL A 46 -3.32 14.08 -7.05
N GLU A 47 -3.18 14.68 -5.88
CA GLU A 47 -2.29 15.82 -5.61
C GLU A 47 -1.57 15.64 -4.27
N ASN A 48 -0.36 16.20 -4.17
CA ASN A 48 0.31 16.31 -2.87
C ASN A 48 -0.35 17.41 -2.02
N PRO A 49 -0.11 17.48 -0.70
CA PRO A 49 -0.62 18.56 0.12
C PRO A 49 -0.12 19.92 -0.41
N SER A 50 -0.94 20.95 -0.24
CA SER A 50 -0.60 22.30 -0.70
C SER A 50 0.55 22.92 0.09
N GLY A 51 1.21 23.91 -0.52
CA GLY A 51 2.37 24.59 0.06
C GLY A 51 3.63 23.71 0.08
N GLU A 52 4.61 24.12 0.87
CA GLU A 52 5.87 23.40 1.05
C GLU A 52 5.71 22.23 2.04
N PHE A 53 4.93 21.20 1.64
CA PHE A 53 4.54 20.09 2.51
C PHE A 53 5.73 19.30 3.10
N LYS A 54 6.88 19.30 2.42
CA LYS A 54 8.11 18.69 2.93
C LYS A 54 8.69 19.44 4.13
N GLU A 55 8.55 20.77 4.18
CA GLU A 55 8.95 21.57 5.35
C GLU A 55 8.02 21.32 6.55
N MET A 56 6.82 20.80 6.28
CA MET A 56 5.86 20.30 7.28
C MET A 56 6.04 18.80 7.57
N TYR A 57 7.18 18.22 7.18
CA TYR A 57 7.54 16.81 7.40
C TYR A 57 6.56 15.80 6.79
N ARG A 58 5.80 16.19 5.75
CA ARG A 58 4.93 15.24 5.03
C ARG A 58 5.70 14.56 3.91
N HIS A 59 5.49 13.24 3.78
CA HIS A 59 5.92 12.53 2.58
C HIS A 59 5.03 12.84 1.35
N ILE A 60 5.52 12.49 0.15
CA ILE A 60 4.69 12.57 -1.07
C ILE A 60 3.48 11.64 -0.92
N CYS A 61 2.31 12.02 -1.43
CA CYS A 61 1.12 11.16 -1.40
C CYS A 61 0.35 11.12 -2.73
N LYS A 62 0.74 11.91 -3.73
CA LYS A 62 0.15 11.83 -5.07
C LYS A 62 0.34 10.43 -5.66
N GLY A 63 -0.77 9.78 -5.97
CA GLY A 63 -0.86 8.41 -6.46
C GLY A 63 -1.18 7.37 -5.38
N SER A 64 -1.19 7.76 -4.10
CA SER A 64 -1.45 6.85 -2.99
C SER A 64 -2.92 6.51 -2.82
N TRP A 65 -3.17 5.43 -2.09
CA TRP A 65 -4.44 5.18 -1.43
C TRP A 65 -4.22 5.24 0.09
N THR A 66 -5.11 5.97 0.79
CA THR A 66 -5.12 6.04 2.25
C THR A 66 -5.81 4.81 2.84
N PHE A 67 -5.72 4.58 4.15
CA PHE A 67 -6.42 3.47 4.81
C PHE A 67 -7.96 3.62 4.74
N SER A 68 -8.44 4.87 4.80
CA SER A 68 -9.86 5.20 4.94
C SER A 68 -10.43 5.82 3.66
N MET A 69 -10.45 7.15 3.59
CA MET A 69 -10.99 7.96 2.51
C MET A 69 -9.92 8.93 1.99
N HIS A 70 -10.09 9.39 0.74
CA HIS A 70 -9.19 10.34 0.08
C HIS A 70 -8.87 11.57 0.94
N ASP A 71 -9.87 12.13 1.63
CA ASP A 71 -9.74 13.38 2.39
C ASP A 71 -8.81 13.27 3.60
N GLN A 72 -8.50 12.06 4.06
CA GLN A 72 -7.45 11.84 5.06
C GLN A 72 -6.09 12.29 4.52
N GLY A 73 -5.86 12.15 3.22
CA GLY A 73 -4.68 12.65 2.50
C GLY A 73 -3.34 12.08 2.96
N TRP A 74 -3.33 11.07 3.84
CA TRP A 74 -2.14 10.44 4.40
C TRP A 74 -1.91 9.09 3.73
N GLN A 75 -0.82 9.00 2.97
CA GLN A 75 -0.47 7.78 2.26
C GLN A 75 -0.10 6.66 3.22
N VAL A 76 -0.47 5.42 2.88
CA VAL A 76 0.02 4.21 3.57
C VAL A 76 0.62 3.29 2.52
N SER A 77 1.77 2.69 2.79
CA SER A 77 2.51 1.86 1.84
C SER A 77 1.70 0.65 1.40
N ASP A 78 1.17 -0.10 2.36
CA ASP A 78 0.35 -1.29 2.14
C ASP A 78 -0.99 -0.93 1.50
N SER A 79 -1.67 0.12 1.96
CA SER A 79 -2.96 0.53 1.42
C SER A 79 -2.81 0.98 -0.04
N THR A 80 -1.72 1.69 -0.34
CA THR A 80 -1.36 2.05 -1.72
C THR A 80 -1.06 0.82 -2.56
N ALA A 81 -0.32 -0.15 -2.01
CA ALA A 81 0.00 -1.39 -2.71
C ALA A 81 -1.24 -2.25 -2.98
N GLU A 82 -2.12 -2.43 -2.01
CA GLU A 82 -3.36 -3.20 -2.16
C GLU A 82 -4.36 -2.48 -3.09
N GLY A 83 -4.42 -1.15 -3.03
CA GLY A 83 -5.20 -0.33 -3.98
C GLY A 83 -4.68 -0.45 -5.40
N LEU A 84 -3.37 -0.36 -5.59
CA LEU A 84 -2.71 -0.57 -6.88
C LEU A 84 -2.97 -1.99 -7.40
N LYS A 85 -2.80 -3.01 -6.57
CA LYS A 85 -3.02 -4.41 -6.95
C LYS A 85 -4.48 -4.66 -7.34
N ALA A 86 -5.45 -4.21 -6.54
CA ALA A 86 -6.87 -4.36 -6.82
C ALA A 86 -7.26 -3.67 -8.14
N THR A 87 -6.81 -2.43 -8.36
CA THR A 87 -7.09 -1.70 -9.60
C THR A 87 -6.40 -2.29 -10.82
N LEU A 88 -5.18 -2.83 -10.70
CA LEU A 88 -4.51 -3.58 -11.77
C LEU A 88 -5.21 -4.89 -12.11
N LEU A 89 -5.74 -5.61 -11.10
CA LEU A 89 -6.52 -6.83 -11.35
C LEU A 89 -7.83 -6.51 -12.09
N LEU A 90 -8.53 -5.45 -11.67
CA LEU A 90 -9.71 -4.94 -12.38
C LEU A 90 -9.36 -4.46 -13.80
N PHE A 91 -8.19 -3.85 -14.00
CA PHE A 91 -7.73 -3.41 -15.32
C PHE A 91 -7.61 -4.56 -16.35
N LYS A 92 -7.37 -5.79 -15.88
CA LYS A 92 -7.32 -6.99 -16.73
C LYS A 92 -8.71 -7.49 -17.14
N MET A 93 -9.76 -7.04 -16.46
CA MET A 93 -11.14 -7.45 -16.73
C MET A 93 -11.74 -6.68 -17.93
N PRO A 94 -12.79 -7.21 -18.57
CA PRO A 94 -13.52 -6.48 -19.60
C PRO A 94 -14.16 -5.20 -19.05
N SER A 95 -13.98 -4.07 -19.74
CA SER A 95 -14.60 -2.79 -19.34
C SER A 95 -16.13 -2.85 -19.33
N ALA A 96 -16.73 -3.75 -20.12
CA ALA A 96 -18.16 -4.03 -20.10
C ALA A 96 -18.64 -4.61 -18.76
N LEU A 97 -17.76 -5.25 -17.99
CA LEU A 97 -18.07 -5.76 -16.65
C LEU A 97 -17.78 -4.69 -15.59
N VAL A 98 -16.53 -4.22 -15.54
CA VAL A 98 -15.99 -3.40 -14.42
C VAL A 98 -15.93 -1.89 -14.68
N GLY A 99 -16.47 -1.43 -15.82
CA GLY A 99 -16.45 -0.02 -16.20
C GLY A 99 -15.13 0.46 -16.81
N GLU A 100 -14.99 1.77 -16.92
CA GLU A 100 -13.82 2.39 -17.55
C GLU A 100 -12.54 2.13 -16.74
N LYS A 101 -11.47 1.79 -17.47
CA LYS A 101 -10.15 1.48 -16.92
C LYS A 101 -9.47 2.73 -16.36
N LEU A 102 -8.69 2.54 -15.30
CA LEU A 102 -7.84 3.60 -14.79
C LEU A 102 -6.72 3.95 -15.77
N GLU A 103 -6.42 5.24 -15.89
CA GLU A 103 -5.33 5.74 -16.72
C GLU A 103 -3.97 5.20 -16.23
N THR A 104 -3.11 4.79 -17.16
CA THR A 104 -1.78 4.24 -16.82
C THR A 104 -0.92 5.20 -16.00
N LYS A 105 -1.05 6.52 -16.21
CA LYS A 105 -0.34 7.53 -15.43
C LYS A 105 -0.63 7.41 -13.93
N ARG A 106 -1.87 7.09 -13.55
CA ARG A 106 -2.28 6.94 -12.16
C ARG A 106 -1.67 5.71 -11.50
N PHE A 107 -1.42 4.63 -12.26
CA PHE A 107 -0.63 3.50 -11.75
C PHE A 107 0.84 3.89 -11.55
N ASN A 108 1.42 4.65 -12.48
CA ASN A 108 2.80 5.12 -12.37
C ASN A 108 2.99 6.02 -11.14
N ASP A 109 2.02 6.91 -10.86
CA ASP A 109 2.04 7.77 -9.67
C ASP A 109 2.01 6.91 -8.38
N ALA A 110 1.20 5.85 -8.33
CA ALA A 110 1.17 4.92 -7.20
C ALA A 110 2.48 4.14 -7.02
N VAL A 111 3.06 3.66 -8.12
CA VAL A 111 4.38 3.01 -8.12
C VAL A 111 5.47 3.97 -7.62
N ASN A 112 5.39 5.24 -7.99
CA ASN A 112 6.33 6.24 -7.50
C ASN A 112 6.26 6.43 -5.98
N VAL A 113 5.05 6.47 -5.42
CA VAL A 113 4.84 6.47 -3.96
C VAL A 113 5.47 5.24 -3.32
N ILE A 114 5.11 4.04 -3.79
CA ILE A 114 5.63 2.78 -3.21
C ILE A 114 7.16 2.78 -3.24
N LEU A 115 7.79 3.02 -4.39
CA LEU A 115 9.25 3.01 -4.51
C LEU A 115 9.93 4.04 -3.60
N SER A 116 9.29 5.19 -3.36
CA SER A 116 9.85 6.24 -2.50
C SER A 116 9.88 5.88 -1.01
N LEU A 117 9.15 4.85 -0.59
CA LEU A 117 9.05 4.40 0.80
C LEU A 117 10.03 3.29 1.16
N GLN A 118 10.70 2.68 0.18
CA GLN A 118 11.59 1.55 0.46
C GLN A 118 12.81 1.99 1.29
N SER A 119 13.02 1.34 2.42
CA SER A 119 14.18 1.57 3.27
C SER A 119 15.47 0.99 2.70
N SER A 120 16.59 1.39 3.29
CA SER A 120 17.92 0.91 2.90
C SER A 120 18.08 -0.62 3.07
N ASN A 121 17.45 -1.20 4.09
CA ASN A 121 17.40 -2.65 4.35
C ASN A 121 16.47 -3.43 3.39
N GLY A 122 15.67 -2.73 2.58
CA GLY A 122 14.76 -3.33 1.60
C GLY A 122 13.31 -3.47 2.07
N GLY A 123 13.04 -3.28 3.37
CA GLY A 123 11.70 -3.30 3.92
C GLY A 123 10.92 -2.01 3.65
N PHE A 124 9.62 -2.05 3.96
CA PHE A 124 8.72 -0.91 3.80
C PHE A 124 8.06 -0.57 5.14
N PRO A 125 8.11 0.71 5.55
CA PRO A 125 7.34 1.22 6.67
C PRO A 125 5.89 1.47 6.29
N ALA A 126 5.03 1.77 7.27
CA ALA A 126 3.61 1.99 7.03
C ALA A 126 3.37 3.36 6.38
N TRP A 127 3.84 4.45 6.99
CA TRP A 127 3.43 5.80 6.59
C TRP A 127 4.53 6.58 5.88
N GLU A 128 5.75 6.56 6.42
CA GLU A 128 6.85 7.42 5.96
C GLU A 128 8.20 6.67 6.02
N PRO A 129 9.20 7.09 5.23
CA PRO A 129 10.52 6.46 5.27
C PRO A 129 11.12 6.47 6.69
N GLN A 130 11.73 5.35 7.07
CA GLN A 130 12.40 5.23 8.37
C GLN A 130 13.63 6.17 8.40
N ASN A 131 13.50 7.28 9.13
CA ASN A 131 14.55 8.30 9.24
C ASN A 131 15.17 8.39 10.64
N ALA A 132 14.70 7.58 11.59
CA ALA A 132 14.98 7.72 13.02
C ALA A 132 15.53 6.42 13.62
N TYR A 133 16.62 6.49 14.36
CA TYR A 133 17.31 5.30 14.87
C TYR A 133 16.52 4.55 15.96
N ASN A 134 16.63 3.22 15.98
CA ASN A 134 15.98 2.32 16.95
C ASN A 134 16.20 2.69 18.43
N TRP A 135 17.32 3.32 18.78
CA TRP A 135 17.57 3.68 20.18
C TRP A 135 16.64 4.79 20.69
N LEU A 136 15.98 5.53 19.80
CA LEU A 136 15.01 6.56 20.19
C LEU A 136 13.78 5.99 20.89
N GLU A 137 13.45 4.71 20.67
CA GLU A 137 12.37 4.03 21.41
C GLU A 137 12.65 3.94 22.92
N LYS A 138 13.90 4.11 23.36
CA LYS A 138 14.21 4.24 24.81
C LYS A 138 13.56 5.46 25.45
N PHE A 139 13.11 6.43 24.65
CA PHE A 139 12.40 7.62 25.08
C PHE A 139 10.89 7.47 24.96
N ASN A 140 10.37 6.28 24.62
CA ASN A 140 8.94 6.05 24.53
C ASN A 140 8.29 6.29 25.91
N PRO A 141 7.46 7.34 26.06
CA PRO A 141 6.82 7.65 27.33
C PRO A 141 5.52 6.86 27.53
N THR A 142 5.08 6.09 26.54
CA THR A 142 3.83 5.32 26.61
C THR A 142 4.11 3.99 27.30
N GLU A 143 3.33 3.70 28.34
CA GLU A 143 3.52 2.50 29.18
C GLU A 143 2.82 1.26 28.60
N PHE A 144 1.92 1.46 27.64
CA PHE A 144 1.00 0.43 27.14
C PHE A 144 1.11 0.22 25.62
N PHE A 145 1.99 0.95 24.94
CA PHE A 145 2.30 0.73 23.53
C PHE A 145 3.80 0.61 23.32
N GLU A 146 4.22 -0.44 22.63
CA GLU A 146 5.59 -0.62 22.17
C GLU A 146 5.76 -0.03 20.77
N ASP A 147 6.98 0.37 20.41
CA ASP A 147 7.36 0.75 19.05
C ASP A 147 6.51 1.85 18.39
N THR A 148 6.32 2.97 19.11
CA THR A 148 5.46 4.08 18.67
C THR A 148 6.19 5.35 18.24
N LEU A 149 7.47 5.49 18.55
CA LEU A 149 8.21 6.75 18.33
C LEU A 149 8.77 6.87 16.93
N ILE A 150 9.11 5.74 16.30
CA ILE A 150 9.73 5.73 14.99
C ILE A 150 8.95 4.85 14.02
N GLU A 151 8.98 5.23 12.74
CA GLU A 151 8.59 4.32 11.66
C GLU A 151 9.56 3.15 11.60
N ARG A 152 9.01 1.96 11.34
CA ARG A 152 9.75 0.71 11.21
C ARG A 152 9.29 0.01 9.96
N GLU A 153 10.15 -0.81 9.39
CA GLU A 153 9.74 -1.65 8.28
C GLU A 153 8.98 -2.89 8.78
N TYR A 154 7.95 -3.29 8.02
CA TYR A 154 7.09 -4.41 8.39
C TYR A 154 7.04 -5.46 7.29
N PHE A 155 6.91 -6.73 7.69
CA PHE A 155 6.78 -7.85 6.76
C PHE A 155 5.52 -7.69 5.89
N GLU A 156 4.37 -7.37 6.49
CA GLU A 156 3.12 -7.11 5.77
C GLU A 156 3.26 -6.02 4.70
N CYS A 157 3.76 -4.83 5.06
CA CYS A 157 3.91 -3.72 4.14
C CYS A 157 4.86 -4.07 2.98
N THR A 158 5.95 -4.78 3.30
CA THR A 158 6.91 -5.27 2.30
C THR A 158 6.27 -6.28 1.36
N GLY A 159 5.51 -7.23 1.90
CA GLY A 159 4.79 -8.25 1.13
C GLY A 159 3.75 -7.65 0.18
N SER A 160 2.92 -6.72 0.66
CA SER A 160 1.92 -6.01 -0.17
C SER A 160 2.60 -5.23 -1.30
N ALA A 161 3.65 -4.46 -1.00
CA ALA A 161 4.41 -3.72 -2.00
C ALA A 161 4.99 -4.63 -3.09
N MET A 162 5.61 -5.75 -2.70
CA MET A 162 6.16 -6.73 -3.63
C MET A 162 5.09 -7.31 -4.57
N GLN A 163 3.95 -7.71 -4.02
CA GLN A 163 2.86 -8.30 -4.81
C GLN A 163 2.30 -7.29 -5.83
N ALA A 164 2.07 -6.05 -5.40
CA ALA A 164 1.58 -4.99 -6.28
C ALA A 164 2.56 -4.68 -7.41
N LEU A 165 3.85 -4.51 -7.08
CA LEU A 165 4.91 -4.24 -8.06
C LEU A 165 5.11 -5.40 -9.05
N ALA A 166 4.96 -6.65 -8.59
CA ALA A 166 5.04 -7.83 -9.44
C ALA A 166 3.89 -7.88 -10.47
N VAL A 167 2.66 -7.55 -10.05
CA VAL A 167 1.51 -7.45 -10.97
C VAL A 167 1.70 -6.28 -11.93
N PHE A 168 2.13 -5.12 -11.44
CA PHE A 168 2.39 -3.92 -12.25
C PHE A 168 3.41 -4.20 -13.34
N THR A 169 4.55 -4.80 -13.01
CA THR A 169 5.64 -5.08 -13.96
C THR A 169 5.20 -6.02 -15.09
N LYS A 170 4.30 -6.96 -14.82
CA LYS A 170 3.73 -7.84 -15.85
C LYS A 170 2.84 -7.08 -16.84
N LEU A 171 2.13 -6.05 -16.39
CA LEU A 171 1.21 -5.25 -17.21
C LEU A 171 1.90 -4.05 -17.88
N HIS A 172 2.95 -3.52 -17.27
CA HIS A 172 3.67 -2.33 -17.69
C HIS A 172 5.20 -2.58 -17.73
N PRO A 173 5.69 -3.52 -18.56
CA PRO A 173 7.06 -4.05 -18.50
C PRO A 173 8.16 -3.03 -18.86
N ASN A 174 7.80 -1.85 -19.36
CA ASN A 174 8.75 -0.81 -19.78
C ASN A 174 8.86 0.35 -18.77
N HIS A 175 8.05 0.37 -17.71
CA HIS A 175 8.03 1.48 -16.75
C HIS A 175 8.94 1.17 -15.55
N ARG A 176 10.07 1.91 -15.43
CA ARG A 176 11.02 1.82 -14.30
C ARG A 176 11.48 0.39 -13.96
N THR A 177 11.51 -0.50 -14.94
CA THR A 177 11.68 -1.95 -14.74
C THR A 177 12.92 -2.33 -13.94
N LYS A 178 14.08 -1.71 -14.24
CA LYS A 178 15.33 -1.99 -13.52
C LYS A 178 15.25 -1.61 -12.04
N GLU A 179 14.62 -0.49 -11.76
CA GLU A 179 14.45 0.01 -10.39
C GLU A 179 13.45 -0.86 -9.62
N ILE A 180 12.34 -1.24 -10.24
CA ILE A 180 11.37 -2.16 -9.63
C ILE A 180 12.01 -3.53 -9.36
N GLN A 181 12.82 -4.06 -10.29
CA GLN A 181 13.55 -5.31 -10.08
C GLN A 181 14.54 -5.22 -8.92
N HIS A 182 15.27 -4.10 -8.82
CA HIS A 182 16.17 -3.86 -7.70
C HIS A 182 15.41 -3.77 -6.36
N CYS A 183 14.31 -3.03 -6.36
CA CYS A 183 13.40 -2.90 -5.22
C CYS A 183 12.89 -4.28 -4.76
N LEU A 184 12.41 -5.11 -5.69
CA LEU A 184 11.94 -6.47 -5.38
C LEU A 184 13.06 -7.35 -4.81
N ALA A 185 14.28 -7.28 -5.36
CA ALA A 185 15.40 -8.06 -4.85
C ALA A 185 15.76 -7.68 -3.40
N LYS A 186 15.76 -6.38 -3.07
CA LYS A 186 15.98 -5.90 -1.69
C LYS A 186 14.85 -6.33 -0.75
N ALA A 187 13.61 -6.28 -1.22
CA ALA A 187 12.45 -6.67 -0.43
C ALA A 187 12.45 -8.18 -0.12
N ILE A 188 12.85 -9.02 -1.07
CA ILE A 188 13.06 -10.46 -0.85
C ILE A 188 14.13 -10.66 0.24
N HIS A 189 15.26 -9.98 0.13
CA HIS A 189 16.33 -10.07 1.12
C HIS A 189 15.88 -9.64 2.52
N TYR A 190 15.08 -8.59 2.61
CA TYR A 190 14.47 -8.16 3.88
C TYR A 190 13.57 -9.25 4.48
N ILE A 191 12.68 -9.84 3.68
CA ILE A 191 11.77 -10.89 4.14
C ILE A 191 12.54 -12.12 4.62
N GLU A 192 13.55 -12.56 3.87
CA GLU A 192 14.39 -13.71 4.25
C GLU A 192 15.15 -13.45 5.57
N ASN A 193 15.68 -12.24 5.75
CA ASN A 193 16.44 -11.88 6.96
C ASN A 193 15.57 -11.65 8.20
N THR A 194 14.27 -11.40 8.03
CA THR A 194 13.31 -11.18 9.14
C THR A 194 12.54 -12.43 9.53
N GLN A 195 12.78 -13.56 8.84
CA GLN A 195 12.17 -14.84 9.18
C GLN A 195 12.75 -15.38 10.49
N ASN A 196 11.86 -15.84 11.39
CA ASN A 196 12.25 -16.51 12.62
C ASN A 196 12.84 -17.91 12.33
N PRO A 197 13.64 -18.49 13.25
CA PRO A 197 14.19 -19.83 13.07
C PRO A 197 13.16 -20.95 12.90
N ASP A 198 11.93 -20.75 13.37
CA ASP A 198 10.80 -21.69 13.19
C ASP A 198 10.06 -21.53 11.85
N GLY A 199 10.48 -20.56 11.03
CA GLY A 199 9.90 -20.25 9.73
C GLY A 199 8.79 -19.21 9.76
N SER A 200 8.38 -18.71 10.93
CA SER A 200 7.36 -17.66 11.07
C SER A 200 7.91 -16.25 10.78
N TRP A 201 7.01 -15.28 10.63
CA TRP A 201 7.34 -13.85 10.63
C TRP A 201 6.54 -13.15 11.72
N TYR A 202 7.15 -12.17 12.36
CA TYR A 202 6.44 -11.27 13.26
C TYR A 202 5.53 -10.33 12.46
N SER A 203 4.29 -10.14 12.92
CA SER A 203 3.31 -9.25 12.29
C SER A 203 2.66 -8.36 13.35
N ILE A 204 2.52 -7.07 13.06
CA ILE A 204 1.98 -6.08 14.02
C ILE A 204 0.49 -5.79 13.82
N LEU A 205 -0.08 -6.13 12.66
CA LEU A 205 -1.49 -5.84 12.36
C LEU A 205 -2.47 -6.85 12.99
N TYR A 206 -1.98 -8.00 13.45
CA TYR A 206 -2.81 -9.10 13.96
C TYR A 206 -2.31 -9.72 15.26
N SER A 207 -1.30 -9.13 15.91
CA SER A 207 -0.82 -9.59 17.22
C SER A 207 -1.78 -9.11 18.32
N HIS A 208 -2.67 -10.00 18.75
CA HIS A 208 -3.46 -9.88 19.97
C HIS A 208 -2.85 -10.73 21.09
#